data_AF-A0AAX1K3P1-F1
#
_entry.id   AF-A0AAX1K3P1-F1
#
_cell.length_a   1.000
_cell.length_b   1.000
_cell.length_c   1.000
_cell.angle_alpha   90.00
_cell.angle_beta   90.00
_cell.angle_gamma   90.00
#
_symmetry.space_group_name_H-M   'P 1'
#
loop_
_entity.id
_entity.type
_entity.pdbx_description
1 polymer ?
#
loop_
_entity_poly.entity_id
_entity_poly.type
_entity_poly.pdbx_seq_one_letter_code
_entity_poly.pdbx_strand_id
1 'polypeptide(L)'
;MFGKLLKYEFKSVGIWFFGLYGLAAFISLAAGIWIRANLKASKLSNSSYSTNFYSRSQGILAFILFSLLLAIFIAIFIATLLIIIRRFYNNIFGREGYLTLTLPVSTHKTLLTKLFVAFICTICSGLIFILSFFLLILPSLTIGPFLTYFTETLSQAVNILTKPEVILAILSFLLGITTSILEIYFAIALGQLFQDYRGLLAFGFYFLISFVRSTLNILIGTGNNVFISLMSTNNSFLDCYHLTLNIIFLIVYGLVFYFGTHYIIKNKLNIQ
;
A
#
# COMPACT_ATOMS: atom_id res chain seq x y z
N MET A 1 -12.57 22.33 13.60
CA MET A 1 -13.42 21.11 13.72
C MET A 1 -12.80 19.89 13.03
N PHE A 2 -12.20 20.01 11.83
CA PHE A 2 -11.49 18.90 11.13
C PHE A 2 -10.42 18.19 11.99
N GLY A 3 -9.56 18.94 12.68
CA GLY A 3 -8.51 18.34 13.53
C GLY A 3 -9.02 17.52 14.71
N LYS A 4 -10.20 17.85 15.26
CA LYS A 4 -10.81 17.06 16.35
C LYS A 4 -11.33 15.71 15.80
N LEU A 5 -11.98 15.72 14.64
CA LEU A 5 -12.42 14.50 13.94
C LEU A 5 -11.25 13.59 13.59
N LEU A 6 -10.17 14.17 13.06
CA LEU A 6 -8.95 13.45 12.73
C LEU A 6 -8.32 12.79 13.96
N LYS A 7 -8.23 13.50 15.10
CA LYS A 7 -7.70 12.93 16.35
C LYS A 7 -8.52 11.73 16.86
N TYR A 8 -9.84 11.78 16.76
CA TYR A 8 -10.70 10.66 17.15
C TYR A 8 -10.57 9.47 16.22
N GLU A 9 -10.49 9.70 14.90
CA GLU A 9 -10.24 8.65 13.92
C GLU A 9 -8.89 7.96 14.19
N PHE A 10 -7.80 8.72 14.40
CA PHE A 10 -6.48 8.14 14.72
C PHE A 10 -6.46 7.37 16.05
N LYS A 11 -7.20 7.79 17.07
CA LYS A 11 -7.24 7.09 18.37
C LYS A 11 -7.93 5.73 18.27
N SER A 12 -9.02 5.64 17.51
CA SER A 12 -9.73 4.37 17.28
C SER A 12 -8.91 3.39 16.43
N VAL A 13 -8.19 3.94 15.46
CA VAL A 13 -7.36 3.23 14.48
C VAL A 13 -6.04 2.75 15.11
N GLY A 14 -5.40 3.58 15.94
CA GLY A 14 -4.02 3.39 16.39
C GLY A 14 -3.75 2.05 17.09
N ILE A 15 -4.69 1.52 17.89
CA ILE A 15 -4.49 0.26 18.61
C ILE A 15 -4.40 -0.95 17.67
N TRP A 16 -5.29 -1.05 16.69
CA TRP A 16 -5.30 -2.15 15.72
C TRP A 16 -4.09 -2.08 14.79
N PHE A 17 -3.75 -0.87 14.34
CA PHE A 17 -2.60 -0.65 13.48
C PHE A 17 -1.28 -0.92 14.20
N PHE A 18 -1.11 -0.42 15.42
CA PHE A 18 0.12 -0.64 16.19
C PHE A 18 0.31 -2.13 16.54
N GLY A 19 -0.77 -2.83 16.90
CA GLY A 19 -0.72 -4.27 17.15
C GLY A 19 -0.32 -5.08 15.92
N LEU A 20 -0.97 -4.82 14.77
CA LEU A 20 -0.71 -5.55 13.53
C LEU A 20 0.70 -5.28 12.99
N TYR A 21 1.13 -4.02 13.00
CA TYR A 21 2.47 -3.63 12.55
C TYR A 21 3.58 -4.07 13.49
N GLY A 22 3.36 -4.00 14.80
CA GLY A 22 4.31 -4.51 15.79
C GLY A 22 4.52 -6.01 15.65
N LEU A 23 3.45 -6.77 15.46
CA LEU A 23 3.50 -8.21 15.23
C LEU A 23 4.23 -8.55 13.93
N ALA A 24 3.98 -7.82 12.85
CA ALA A 24 4.69 -7.98 11.58
C ALA A 24 6.22 -7.76 11.73
N ALA A 25 6.63 -6.68 12.40
CA ALA A 25 8.03 -6.37 12.64
C ALA A 25 8.71 -7.44 13.52
N PHE A 26 8.02 -7.90 14.57
CA PHE A 26 8.52 -8.94 15.46
C PHE A 26 8.76 -10.27 14.72
N ILE A 27 7.81 -10.69 13.89
CA ILE A 27 7.94 -11.93 13.11
C ILE A 27 9.06 -11.79 12.08
N SER A 28 9.19 -10.64 11.42
CA SER A 28 10.28 -10.42 10.45
C SER A 28 11.66 -10.53 11.11
N LEU A 29 11.81 -9.94 12.29
CA LEU A 29 13.06 -10.02 13.06
C LEU A 29 13.34 -11.45 13.52
N ALA A 30 12.33 -12.18 14.00
CA ALA A 30 12.47 -13.59 14.38
C ALA A 30 12.90 -14.46 13.18
N ALA A 31 12.29 -14.24 12.01
CA ALA A 31 12.67 -14.92 10.77
C ALA A 31 14.11 -14.59 10.35
N GLY A 32 14.52 -13.33 10.42
CA GLY A 32 15.89 -12.90 10.12
C GLY A 32 16.94 -13.55 11.03
N ILE A 33 16.67 -13.64 12.34
CA ILE A 33 17.56 -14.33 13.30
C ILE A 33 17.68 -15.81 12.95
N TRP A 34 16.56 -16.46 12.63
CA TRP A 34 16.54 -17.88 12.29
C TRP A 34 17.31 -18.16 10.99
N ILE A 35 17.16 -17.31 9.97
CA ILE A 35 17.93 -17.39 8.71
C ILE A 35 19.43 -17.30 9.03
N ARG A 36 19.86 -16.32 9.83
CA ARG A 36 21.26 -16.18 10.25
C ARG A 36 21.78 -17.41 10.99
N ALA A 37 20.98 -17.99 11.89
CA ALA A 37 21.37 -19.17 12.66
C ALA A 37 21.62 -20.38 11.74
N ASN A 38 20.75 -20.61 10.77
CA ASN A 38 20.91 -21.69 9.78
C ASN A 38 22.09 -21.46 8.84
N LEU A 39 22.33 -20.22 8.40
CA LEU A 39 23.49 -19.86 7.58
C LEU A 39 24.84 -20.00 8.33
N LYS A 40 24.85 -19.82 9.66
CA LYS A 40 26.05 -20.09 10.47
C LYS A 40 26.26 -21.58 10.71
N ALA A 41 25.18 -22.33 10.98
CA ALA A 41 25.23 -23.77 11.15
C ALA A 41 25.75 -24.48 9.88
N SER A 42 25.35 -24.00 8.69
CA SER A 42 25.83 -24.54 7.41
C SER A 42 27.32 -24.28 7.15
N LYS A 43 27.85 -23.11 7.53
CA LYS A 43 29.28 -22.80 7.43
C LYS A 43 30.16 -23.63 8.36
N LEU A 44 29.62 -24.08 9.50
CA LEU A 44 30.34 -24.86 10.50
C LEU A 44 30.39 -26.36 10.15
N SER A 45 29.44 -26.90 9.38
CA SER A 45 29.34 -28.33 9.04
C SER A 45 30.09 -28.75 7.76
N ASN A 46 31.12 -28.01 7.35
CA ASN A 46 32.00 -28.33 6.20
C ASN A 46 32.95 -29.53 6.50
N SER A 47 32.44 -30.60 7.12
CA SER A 47 33.08 -31.92 7.20
C SER A 47 32.52 -32.85 6.11
N SER A 48 33.05 -32.67 4.91
CA SER A 48 33.22 -33.52 3.71
C SER A 48 32.24 -34.65 3.28
N TYR A 49 31.21 -35.07 4.01
CA TYR A 49 30.35 -36.20 3.55
C TYR A 49 28.84 -35.96 3.60
N SER A 50 28.39 -34.77 3.97
CA SER A 50 26.97 -34.45 4.17
C SER A 50 26.48 -33.23 3.39
N THR A 51 27.12 -32.92 2.27
CA THR A 51 26.93 -31.63 1.56
C THR A 51 25.70 -31.60 0.65
N ASN A 52 25.18 -32.76 0.19
CA ASN A 52 24.08 -32.81 -0.78
C ASN A 52 22.68 -32.83 -0.14
N PHE A 53 22.50 -33.51 0.99
CA PHE A 53 21.20 -33.54 1.69
C PHE A 53 20.93 -32.26 2.49
N TYR A 54 21.96 -31.69 3.11
CA TYR A 54 21.84 -30.46 3.90
C TYR A 54 21.68 -29.21 3.03
N SER A 55 22.30 -29.15 1.85
CA SER A 55 22.08 -28.04 0.91
C SER A 55 20.70 -28.07 0.28
N ARG A 56 20.18 -29.26 -0.06
CA ARG A 56 18.81 -29.44 -0.56
C ARG A 56 17.77 -29.10 0.52
N SER A 57 17.93 -29.62 1.75
CA SER A 57 16.99 -29.34 2.86
C SER A 57 17.02 -27.87 3.30
N GLN A 58 18.18 -27.21 3.30
CA GLN A 58 18.30 -25.76 3.55
C GLN A 58 17.63 -24.93 2.45
N GLY A 59 17.72 -25.35 1.18
CA GLY A 59 17.00 -24.71 0.08
C GLY A 59 15.49 -24.79 0.22
N ILE A 60 14.96 -25.97 0.59
CA ILE A 60 13.52 -26.15 0.90
C ILE A 60 13.11 -25.28 2.10
N LEU A 61 13.89 -25.26 3.19
CA LEU A 61 13.57 -24.47 4.38
C LEU A 61 13.61 -22.95 4.12
N ALA A 62 14.59 -22.48 3.35
CA ALA A 62 14.67 -21.07 2.93
C ALA A 62 13.49 -20.68 2.05
N PHE A 63 13.07 -21.57 1.14
CA PHE A 63 11.89 -21.36 0.31
C PHE A 63 10.59 -21.29 1.15
N ILE A 64 10.43 -22.20 2.12
CA ILE A 64 9.28 -22.18 3.04
C ILE A 64 9.23 -20.88 3.83
N LEU A 65 10.36 -20.40 4.35
CA LEU A 65 10.41 -19.13 5.06
C LEU A 65 10.11 -17.92 4.19
N PHE A 66 10.68 -17.88 2.99
CA PHE A 66 10.41 -16.81 2.03
C PHE A 66 8.92 -16.78 1.66
N SER A 67 8.31 -17.96 1.43
CA SER A 67 6.88 -18.11 1.19
C SER A 67 6.04 -17.64 2.39
N LEU A 68 6.43 -17.99 3.63
CA LEU A 68 5.74 -17.58 4.84
C LEU A 68 5.80 -16.06 5.07
N LEU A 69 6.96 -15.45 4.80
CA LEU A 69 7.11 -13.99 4.82
C LEU A 69 6.24 -13.32 3.77
N LEU A 70 6.24 -13.84 2.54
CA LEU A 70 5.38 -13.33 1.46
C LEU A 70 3.90 -13.42 1.85
N ALA A 71 3.48 -14.54 2.46
CA ALA A 71 2.12 -14.73 2.95
C ALA A 71 1.74 -13.72 4.05
N ILE A 72 2.65 -13.41 4.97
CA ILE A 72 2.43 -12.39 6.01
C ILE A 72 2.29 -11.00 5.38
N PHE A 73 3.13 -10.66 4.41
CA PHE A 73 3.02 -9.38 3.72
C PHE A 73 1.70 -9.23 2.97
N ILE A 74 1.26 -10.28 2.29
CA ILE A 74 -0.05 -10.35 1.66
C ILE A 74 -1.16 -10.20 2.71
N ALA A 75 -1.04 -10.86 3.87
CA ALA A 75 -2.01 -10.74 4.95
C ALA A 75 -2.10 -9.31 5.52
N ILE A 76 -0.97 -8.62 5.70
CA ILE A 76 -0.94 -7.21 6.14
C ILE A 76 -1.59 -6.30 5.09
N PHE A 77 -1.29 -6.53 3.81
CA PHE A 77 -1.90 -5.79 2.71
C PHE A 77 -3.42 -5.99 2.66
N ILE A 78 -3.89 -7.23 2.78
CA ILE A 78 -5.33 -7.53 2.83
C ILE A 78 -5.97 -6.93 4.09
N ALA A 79 -5.32 -7.03 5.25
CA ALA A 79 -5.86 -6.47 6.49
C ALA A 79 -6.00 -4.94 6.40
N THR A 80 -5.00 -4.24 5.88
CA THR A 80 -5.07 -2.79 5.67
C THR A 80 -6.19 -2.40 4.70
N LEU A 81 -6.36 -3.14 3.59
CA LEU A 81 -7.50 -2.95 2.68
C LEU A 81 -8.84 -3.15 3.38
N LEU A 82 -9.02 -4.26 4.12
CA LEU A 82 -10.25 -4.57 4.83
C LEU A 82 -10.58 -3.50 5.87
N ILE A 83 -9.58 -2.97 6.57
CA ILE A 83 -9.78 -1.88 7.54
C ILE A 83 -10.26 -0.61 6.83
N ILE A 84 -9.67 -0.24 5.69
CA ILE A 84 -10.10 0.92 4.90
C ILE A 84 -11.55 0.76 4.45
N ILE A 85 -11.91 -0.41 3.89
CA ILE A 85 -13.26 -0.72 3.41
C ILE A 85 -14.26 -0.68 4.57
N ARG A 86 -14.01 -1.44 5.64
CA ARG A 86 -14.91 -1.53 6.80
C ARG A 86 -15.13 -0.16 7.44
N ARG A 87 -14.08 0.66 7.55
CA ARG A 87 -14.17 2.01 8.14
C ARG A 87 -14.97 2.96 7.27
N PHE A 88 -14.82 2.89 5.96
CA PHE A 88 -15.62 3.71 5.04
C PHE A 88 -17.09 3.28 5.07
N TYR A 89 -17.34 1.97 4.97
CA TYR A 89 -18.68 1.39 4.96
C TYR A 89 -19.45 1.69 6.25
N ASN A 90 -18.88 1.37 7.41
CA ASN A 90 -19.56 1.51 8.70
C ASN A 90 -19.82 2.96 9.09
N ASN A 91 -18.89 3.88 8.78
CA ASN A 91 -19.03 5.28 9.21
C ASN A 91 -19.91 6.11 8.28
N ILE A 92 -20.13 5.69 7.02
CA ILE A 92 -20.97 6.42 6.06
C ILE A 92 -22.34 5.75 5.88
N PHE A 93 -22.37 4.42 5.80
CA PHE A 93 -23.59 3.65 5.51
C PHE A 93 -24.10 2.85 6.71
N GLY A 94 -23.35 2.81 7.81
CA GLY A 94 -23.78 2.17 9.06
C GLY A 94 -24.58 3.10 9.97
N ARG A 95 -24.88 2.61 11.19
CA ARG A 95 -25.63 3.35 12.23
C ARG A 95 -25.00 4.70 12.60
N GLU A 96 -23.69 4.84 12.47
CA GLU A 96 -22.95 6.09 12.69
C GLU A 96 -23.11 7.09 11.51
N GLY A 97 -23.35 6.59 10.29
CA GLY A 97 -23.69 7.38 9.12
C GLY A 97 -24.99 8.17 9.29
N TYR A 98 -26.00 7.54 9.90
CA TYR A 98 -27.30 8.15 10.17
C TYR A 98 -27.20 9.36 11.11
N LEU A 99 -26.28 9.33 12.08
CA LEU A 99 -25.99 10.44 13.00
C LEU A 99 -25.10 11.53 12.37
N THR A 100 -24.21 11.16 11.45
CA THR A 100 -23.32 12.11 10.78
C THR A 100 -23.99 12.84 9.62
N LEU A 101 -25.02 12.26 9.01
CA LEU A 101 -25.86 12.89 7.98
C LEU A 101 -26.94 13.83 8.54
N THR A 102 -27.21 13.75 9.86
CA THR A 102 -28.18 14.61 10.56
C THR A 102 -27.53 15.79 11.28
N LEU A 103 -26.19 15.82 11.40
CA LEU A 103 -25.42 16.96 11.89
C LEU A 103 -25.03 17.87 10.71
N PRO A 104 -25.00 19.22 10.87
CA PRO A 104 -24.73 20.17 9.78
C PRO A 104 -23.23 20.25 9.45
N VAL A 105 -22.61 19.10 9.19
CA VAL A 105 -21.21 18.97 8.80
C VAL A 105 -21.16 18.56 7.34
N SER A 106 -20.49 19.36 6.50
CA SER A 106 -20.50 19.08 5.07
C SER A 106 -19.88 17.71 4.73
N THR A 107 -20.55 16.98 3.84
CA THR A 107 -20.13 15.69 3.25
C THR A 107 -18.71 15.74 2.69
N HIS A 108 -18.29 16.89 2.15
CA HIS A 108 -16.92 17.12 1.70
C HIS A 108 -15.89 16.99 2.83
N LYS A 109 -16.16 17.54 4.02
CA LYS A 109 -15.21 17.54 5.14
C LYS A 109 -15.04 16.14 5.71
N THR A 110 -16.10 15.34 5.76
CA THR A 110 -16.05 13.96 6.26
C THR A 110 -15.31 13.04 5.29
N LEU A 111 -15.57 13.15 3.98
CA LEU A 111 -14.87 12.38 2.95
C LEU A 111 -13.38 12.71 2.93
N LEU A 112 -13.01 14.00 2.95
CA LEU A 112 -11.61 14.43 2.99
C LEU A 112 -10.88 13.95 4.24
N THR A 113 -11.54 13.95 5.41
CA THR A 113 -10.92 13.44 6.65
C THR A 113 -10.59 11.96 6.50
N LYS A 114 -11.52 11.16 5.95
CA LYS A 114 -11.32 9.72 5.75
C LYS A 114 -10.25 9.40 4.73
N LEU A 115 -10.21 10.17 3.64
CA LEU A 115 -9.17 10.05 2.62
C LEU A 115 -7.80 10.33 3.24
N PHE A 116 -7.65 11.42 3.99
CA PHE A 116 -6.37 11.79 4.60
C PHE A 116 -5.88 10.76 5.64
N VAL A 117 -6.79 10.24 6.48
CA VAL A 117 -6.43 9.19 7.45
C VAL A 117 -6.06 7.89 6.72
N ALA A 118 -6.81 7.50 5.68
CA ALA A 118 -6.47 6.33 4.87
C ALA A 118 -5.10 6.49 4.19
N PHE A 119 -4.83 7.66 3.62
CA PHE A 119 -3.55 8.00 2.99
C PHE A 119 -2.37 7.85 3.96
N ILE A 120 -2.47 8.39 5.18
CA ILE A 120 -1.44 8.23 6.21
C ILE A 120 -1.28 6.76 6.61
N CYS A 121 -2.38 6.02 6.79
CA CYS A 121 -2.33 4.60 7.11
C CYS A 121 -1.61 3.79 6.02
N THR A 122 -1.87 4.09 4.74
CA THR A 122 -1.22 3.41 3.60
C THR A 122 0.27 3.73 3.54
N ILE A 123 0.68 4.98 3.74
CA ILE A 123 2.10 5.36 3.82
C ILE A 123 2.78 4.65 4.99
N CYS A 124 2.14 4.65 6.16
CA CYS A 124 2.65 3.97 7.35
C CYS A 124 2.81 2.46 7.10
N SER A 125 1.84 1.82 6.45
CA SER A 125 1.95 0.41 6.02
C SER A 125 3.15 0.18 5.11
N GLY A 126 3.37 1.06 4.13
CA GLY A 126 4.52 0.98 3.23
C GLY A 126 5.85 1.12 3.95
N LEU A 127 5.96 2.03 4.91
CA LEU A 127 7.16 2.19 5.73
C LEU A 127 7.44 0.96 6.59
N ILE A 128 6.41 0.34 7.17
CA ILE A 128 6.53 -0.89 7.95
C ILE A 128 6.91 -2.07 7.07
N PHE A 129 6.44 -2.11 5.81
CA PHE A 129 6.89 -3.09 4.84
C PHE A 129 8.41 -2.99 4.60
N ILE A 130 8.91 -1.79 4.32
CA ILE A 130 10.35 -1.53 4.14
C ILE A 130 11.13 -1.87 5.41
N LEU A 131 10.65 -1.44 6.58
CA LEU A 131 11.26 -1.73 7.86
C LEU A 131 11.33 -3.24 8.14
N SER A 132 10.25 -3.97 7.82
CA SER A 132 10.21 -5.42 8.01
C SER A 132 11.24 -6.10 7.11
N PHE A 133 11.35 -5.69 5.85
CA PHE A 133 12.38 -6.21 4.95
C PHE A 133 13.80 -5.92 5.45
N PHE A 134 14.02 -4.71 5.99
CA PHE A 134 15.29 -4.35 6.62
C PHE A 134 15.60 -5.22 7.85
N LEU A 135 14.62 -5.43 8.74
CA LEU A 135 14.77 -6.28 9.94
C LEU A 135 15.05 -7.74 9.62
N LEU A 136 14.59 -8.23 8.46
CA LEU A 136 14.89 -9.58 8.00
C LEU A 136 16.38 -9.75 7.68
N ILE A 137 16.97 -8.76 7.00
CA ILE A 137 18.36 -8.81 6.54
C ILE A 137 19.33 -8.43 7.67
N LEU A 138 18.90 -7.58 8.60
CA LEU A 138 19.71 -7.03 9.69
C LEU A 138 20.55 -8.07 10.46
N PRO A 139 20.00 -9.25 10.88
CA PRO A 139 20.78 -10.24 11.63
C PRO A 139 21.90 -10.87 10.80
N SER A 140 21.75 -10.94 9.47
CA SER A 140 22.74 -11.53 8.57
C SER A 140 23.90 -10.59 8.23
N LEU A 141 23.73 -9.29 8.47
CA LEU A 141 24.71 -8.25 8.15
C LEU A 141 25.83 -8.17 9.19
N THR A 142 27.04 -7.85 8.71
CA THR A 142 28.19 -7.50 9.57
C THR A 142 28.29 -5.99 9.69
N ILE A 143 28.49 -5.48 10.90
CA ILE A 143 28.32 -4.05 11.24
C ILE A 143 29.27 -3.13 10.46
N GLY A 144 30.52 -3.57 10.24
CA GLY A 144 31.53 -2.81 9.49
C GLY A 144 31.14 -2.52 8.04
N PRO A 145 30.97 -3.53 7.17
CA PRO A 145 30.57 -3.31 5.79
C PRO A 145 29.14 -2.76 5.68
N PHE A 146 28.26 -3.04 6.65
CA PHE A 146 26.93 -2.44 6.67
C PHE A 146 26.98 -0.91 6.72
N LEU A 147 27.82 -0.32 7.58
CA LEU A 147 27.96 1.12 7.69
C LEU A 147 28.46 1.75 6.38
N THR A 148 29.45 1.13 5.73
CA THR A 148 29.96 1.63 4.45
C THR A 148 28.90 1.55 3.35
N TYR A 149 28.24 0.40 3.20
CA TYR A 149 27.13 0.24 2.25
C TYR A 149 25.97 1.20 2.54
N PHE A 150 25.65 1.44 3.82
CA PHE A 150 24.61 2.39 4.19
C PHE A 150 24.97 3.82 3.80
N THR A 151 26.20 4.25 4.06
CA THR A 151 26.65 5.60 3.66
C THR A 151 26.72 5.80 2.15
N GLU A 152 27.16 4.77 1.41
CA GLU A 152 27.19 4.80 -0.06
C GLU A 152 25.78 4.82 -0.65
N THR A 153 24.88 3.98 -0.15
CA THR A 153 23.48 3.97 -0.59
C THR A 153 22.74 5.25 -0.23
N LEU A 154 23.02 5.86 0.92
CA LEU A 154 22.43 7.14 1.31
C LEU A 154 22.90 8.27 0.40
N SER A 155 24.20 8.34 0.09
CA SER A 155 24.74 9.38 -0.79
C SER A 155 24.24 9.23 -2.23
N GLN A 156 24.13 7.98 -2.72
CA GLN A 156 23.49 7.68 -4.00
C GLN A 156 22.00 8.03 -3.99
N ALA A 157 21.27 7.70 -2.91
CA ALA A 157 19.85 8.03 -2.79
C ALA A 157 19.61 9.55 -2.82
N VAL A 158 20.44 10.34 -2.11
CA VAL A 158 20.36 11.80 -2.15
C VAL A 158 20.62 12.35 -3.55
N ASN A 159 21.63 11.83 -4.25
CA ASN A 159 21.93 12.23 -5.63
C ASN A 159 20.85 11.82 -6.65
N ILE A 160 20.09 10.76 -6.35
CA ILE A 160 18.96 10.32 -7.16
C ILE A 160 17.73 11.19 -6.87
N LEU A 161 17.47 11.50 -5.59
CA LEU A 161 16.34 12.33 -5.15
C LEU A 161 16.36 13.75 -5.71
N THR A 162 17.53 14.29 -6.04
CA THR A 162 17.66 15.63 -6.65
C THR A 162 17.30 15.64 -8.15
N LYS A 163 17.13 14.48 -8.79
CA LYS A 163 16.73 14.41 -10.20
C LYS A 163 15.24 14.73 -10.38
N PRO A 164 14.86 15.54 -11.38
CA PRO A 164 13.47 15.95 -11.61
C PRO A 164 12.53 14.76 -11.89
N GLU A 165 13.01 13.71 -12.55
CA GLU A 165 12.27 12.48 -12.82
C GLU A 165 11.83 11.77 -11.54
N VAL A 166 12.68 11.79 -10.50
CA VAL A 166 12.40 11.15 -9.22
C VAL A 166 11.35 11.94 -8.44
N ILE A 167 11.39 13.27 -8.52
CA ILE A 167 10.37 14.15 -7.94
C ILE A 167 9.01 13.86 -8.60
N LEU A 168 8.96 13.76 -9.93
CA LEU A 168 7.75 13.41 -10.68
C LEU A 168 7.27 12.00 -10.32
N ALA A 169 8.16 11.02 -10.18
CA ALA A 169 7.82 9.67 -9.76
C ALA A 169 7.21 9.65 -8.35
N ILE A 170 7.80 10.36 -7.39
CA ILE A 170 7.25 10.50 -6.03
C ILE A 170 5.86 11.13 -6.07
N LEU A 171 5.68 12.19 -6.86
CA LEU A 171 4.37 12.83 -7.02
C LEU A 171 3.34 11.87 -7.61
N SER A 172 3.70 11.14 -8.67
CA SER A 172 2.84 10.14 -9.29
C SER A 172 2.46 9.02 -8.32
N PHE A 173 3.40 8.59 -7.46
CA PHE A 173 3.16 7.60 -6.42
C PHE A 173 2.16 8.10 -5.36
N LEU A 174 2.33 9.32 -4.86
CA LEU A 174 1.42 9.91 -3.88
C LEU A 174 0.00 10.07 -4.46
N LEU A 175 -0.11 10.52 -5.71
CA LEU A 175 -1.39 10.60 -6.43
C LEU A 175 -1.98 9.20 -6.72
N GLY A 176 -1.15 8.20 -6.98
CA GLY A 176 -1.56 6.81 -7.13
C GLY A 176 -2.24 6.27 -5.86
N ILE A 177 -1.68 6.57 -4.68
CA ILE A 177 -2.29 6.19 -3.40
C ILE A 177 -3.66 6.86 -3.24
N THR A 178 -3.76 8.17 -3.46
CA THR A 178 -5.05 8.88 -3.28
C THR A 178 -6.12 8.40 -4.25
N THR A 179 -5.77 8.20 -5.52
CA THR A 179 -6.70 7.70 -6.55
C THR A 179 -7.15 6.27 -6.28
N SER A 180 -6.27 5.38 -5.82
CA SER A 180 -6.63 4.00 -5.46
C SER A 180 -7.63 3.94 -4.28
N ILE A 181 -7.47 4.80 -3.27
CA ILE A 181 -8.40 4.89 -2.15
C ILE A 181 -9.76 5.41 -2.64
N LEU A 182 -9.76 6.42 -3.52
CA LEU A 182 -10.98 6.97 -4.12
C LEU A 182 -11.71 5.95 -5.01
N GLU A 183 -10.98 5.12 -5.73
CA GLU A 183 -11.54 4.04 -6.54
C GLU A 183 -12.33 3.04 -5.66
N ILE A 184 -11.77 2.65 -4.51
CA ILE A 184 -12.46 1.79 -3.54
C ILE A 184 -13.74 2.47 -3.04
N TYR A 185 -13.66 3.75 -2.66
CA TYR A 185 -14.81 4.51 -2.18
C TYR A 185 -15.91 4.64 -3.25
N PHE A 186 -15.52 4.83 -4.50
CA PHE A 186 -16.44 4.93 -5.63
C PHE A 186 -17.12 3.60 -5.93
N ALA A 187 -16.38 2.49 -5.91
CA ALA A 187 -16.96 1.16 -6.05
C ALA A 187 -17.96 0.83 -4.94
N ILE A 188 -17.64 1.19 -3.68
CA ILE A 188 -18.57 1.02 -2.56
C ILE A 188 -19.82 1.88 -2.76
N ALA A 189 -19.67 3.15 -3.11
CA ALA A 189 -20.80 4.04 -3.35
C ALA A 189 -21.72 3.53 -4.48
N LEU A 190 -21.15 3.04 -5.58
CA LEU A 190 -21.91 2.42 -6.68
C LEU A 190 -22.65 1.17 -6.23
N GLY A 191 -22.01 0.29 -5.45
CA GLY A 191 -22.66 -0.90 -4.90
C GLY A 191 -23.86 -0.57 -4.00
N GLN A 192 -23.86 0.58 -3.33
CA GLN A 192 -24.97 1.03 -2.48
C GLN A 192 -26.18 1.58 -3.23
N LEU A 193 -26.06 1.84 -4.54
CA LEU A 193 -27.20 2.24 -5.37
C LEU A 193 -28.22 1.11 -5.56
N PHE A 194 -27.80 -0.13 -5.36
CA PHE A 194 -28.63 -1.32 -5.47
C PHE A 194 -29.10 -1.75 -4.08
N GLN A 195 -30.36 -2.17 -3.96
CA GLN A 195 -30.94 -2.55 -2.67
C GLN A 195 -30.46 -3.93 -2.21
N ASP A 196 -30.32 -4.87 -3.15
CA ASP A 196 -29.87 -6.24 -2.90
C ASP A 196 -28.37 -6.44 -3.18
N TYR A 197 -27.73 -7.34 -2.41
CA TYR A 197 -26.31 -7.74 -2.59
C TYR A 197 -25.29 -6.58 -2.63
N ARG A 198 -25.56 -5.48 -1.92
CA ARG A 198 -24.77 -4.23 -2.00
C ARG A 198 -23.25 -4.42 -1.86
N GLY A 199 -22.83 -5.32 -0.98
CA GLY A 199 -21.41 -5.65 -0.78
C GLY A 199 -20.79 -6.44 -1.94
N LEU A 200 -21.55 -7.38 -2.52
CA LEU A 200 -21.10 -8.20 -3.64
C LEU A 200 -21.03 -7.38 -4.94
N LEU A 201 -22.00 -6.48 -5.15
CA LEU A 201 -21.98 -5.52 -6.24
C LEU A 201 -20.86 -4.50 -6.11
N ALA A 202 -20.57 -4.00 -4.91
CA ALA A 202 -19.41 -3.11 -4.69
C ALA A 202 -18.10 -3.79 -5.09
N PHE A 203 -17.93 -5.08 -4.76
CA PHE A 203 -16.77 -5.87 -5.19
C PHE A 203 -16.72 -6.03 -6.71
N GLY A 204 -17.86 -6.33 -7.36
CA GLY A 204 -17.95 -6.40 -8.82
C GLY A 204 -17.61 -5.08 -9.51
N PHE A 205 -18.12 -3.95 -9.00
CA PHE A 205 -17.80 -2.63 -9.53
C PHE A 205 -16.33 -2.28 -9.37
N TYR A 206 -15.70 -2.65 -8.25
CA TYR A 206 -14.26 -2.45 -8.07
C TYR A 206 -13.46 -3.14 -9.18
N PHE A 207 -13.75 -4.42 -9.45
CA PHE A 207 -13.09 -5.16 -10.53
C PHE A 207 -13.33 -4.52 -11.91
N LEU A 208 -14.57 -4.12 -12.21
CA LEU A 208 -14.90 -3.47 -13.49
C LEU A 208 -14.16 -2.14 -13.67
N ILE A 209 -14.15 -1.28 -12.64
CA ILE A 209 -13.46 0.02 -12.69
C ILE A 209 -11.95 -0.20 -12.82
N SER A 210 -11.38 -1.13 -12.06
CA SER A 210 -9.96 -1.49 -12.14
C SER A 210 -9.59 -2.03 -13.52
N PHE A 211 -10.44 -2.85 -14.14
CA PHE A 211 -10.23 -3.35 -15.49
C PHE A 211 -10.27 -2.24 -16.53
N VAL A 212 -11.25 -1.33 -16.46
CA VAL A 212 -11.33 -0.17 -17.36
C VAL A 212 -10.12 0.75 -17.18
N ARG A 213 -9.73 1.04 -15.93
CA ARG A 213 -8.54 1.84 -15.64
C ARG A 213 -7.28 1.17 -16.17
N SER A 214 -7.13 -0.14 -16.00
CA SER A 214 -5.97 -0.90 -16.47
C SER A 214 -5.87 -0.89 -18.00
N THR A 215 -6.97 -1.20 -18.70
CA THR A 215 -7.02 -1.17 -20.17
C THR A 215 -6.73 0.21 -20.73
N LEU A 216 -7.26 1.29 -20.14
CA LEU A 216 -6.93 2.66 -20.52
C LEU A 216 -5.44 2.96 -20.33
N ASN A 217 -4.85 2.61 -19.19
CA ASN A 217 -3.42 2.84 -18.96
C ASN A 217 -2.53 2.08 -19.95
N ILE A 218 -2.92 0.89 -20.39
CA ILE A 218 -2.20 0.13 -21.43
C ILE A 218 -2.30 0.87 -22.77
N LEU A 219 -3.50 1.32 -23.16
CA LEU A 219 -3.73 2.04 -24.42
C LEU A 219 -2.95 3.36 -24.51
N ILE A 220 -2.82 4.06 -23.38
CA ILE A 220 -2.12 5.35 -23.27
C ILE A 220 -0.59 5.14 -23.20
N GLY A 221 -0.12 3.90 -22.97
CA GLY A 221 1.30 3.61 -22.79
C GLY A 221 1.84 4.04 -21.42
N THR A 222 0.97 4.16 -20.41
CA THR A 222 1.33 4.51 -19.01
C THR A 222 1.31 3.29 -18.07
N GLY A 223 0.76 2.15 -18.51
CA GLY A 223 0.46 0.98 -17.67
C GLY A 223 1.67 0.25 -17.08
N ASN A 224 2.71 -0.01 -17.87
CA ASN A 224 3.92 -0.72 -17.41
C ASN A 224 5.18 0.15 -17.41
N ASN A 225 5.10 1.34 -17.98
CA ASN A 225 6.28 2.12 -18.31
C ASN A 225 6.86 2.89 -17.12
N VAL A 226 6.14 3.07 -16.00
CA VAL A 226 6.64 3.87 -14.86
C VAL A 226 7.72 3.14 -14.05
N PHE A 227 7.58 1.84 -13.82
CA PHE A 227 8.61 1.08 -13.09
C PHE A 227 9.80 0.72 -14.00
N ILE A 228 9.51 0.48 -15.28
CA ILE A 228 10.53 0.22 -16.31
C ILE A 228 11.30 1.49 -16.64
N SER A 229 10.66 2.67 -16.67
CA SER A 229 11.32 3.97 -16.89
C SER A 229 12.29 4.32 -15.77
N LEU A 230 11.93 4.07 -14.51
CA LEU A 230 12.82 4.28 -13.36
C LEU A 230 14.06 3.36 -13.38
N MET A 231 13.97 2.19 -14.02
CA MET A 231 15.08 1.23 -14.18
C MET A 231 15.84 1.41 -15.51
N SER A 232 15.22 2.10 -16.47
CA SER A 232 15.76 2.42 -17.80
C SER A 232 16.66 3.65 -17.69
N THR A 233 17.97 3.45 -17.69
CA THR A 233 18.96 4.54 -17.56
C THR A 233 19.14 5.38 -18.83
N ASN A 234 18.44 5.06 -19.93
CA ASN A 234 18.88 5.47 -21.26
C ASN A 234 18.08 6.60 -21.90
N ASN A 235 16.84 6.91 -21.49
CA ASN A 235 15.98 7.90 -22.18
C ASN A 235 15.17 8.80 -21.22
N SER A 236 15.86 9.70 -20.50
CA SER A 236 15.29 10.70 -19.58
C SER A 236 14.06 11.46 -20.12
N PHE A 237 14.05 11.81 -21.41
CA PHE A 237 12.95 12.55 -22.02
C PHE A 237 11.65 11.74 -22.18
N LEU A 238 11.74 10.49 -22.67
CA LEU A 238 10.56 9.63 -22.82
C LEU A 238 10.00 9.23 -21.45
N ASP A 239 10.90 8.99 -20.49
CA ASP A 239 10.55 8.63 -19.12
C ASP A 239 9.80 9.77 -18.41
N CYS A 240 10.25 11.02 -18.60
CA CYS A 240 9.55 12.21 -18.10
C CYS A 240 8.19 12.43 -18.77
N TYR A 241 8.07 12.18 -20.08
CA TYR A 241 6.80 12.27 -20.80
C TYR A 241 5.76 11.25 -20.30
N HIS A 242 6.15 9.98 -20.14
CA HIS A 242 5.24 8.97 -19.59
C HIS A 242 4.83 9.26 -18.15
N LEU A 243 5.75 9.75 -17.31
CA LEU A 243 5.45 10.15 -15.93
C LEU A 243 4.47 11.32 -15.86
N THR A 244 4.68 12.35 -16.67
CA THR A 244 3.79 13.53 -16.70
C THR A 244 2.40 13.17 -17.22
N LEU A 245 2.30 12.36 -18.28
CA LEU A 245 1.01 11.82 -18.74
C LEU A 245 0.30 11.01 -17.65
N ASN A 246 1.01 10.12 -16.97
CA ASN A 246 0.43 9.31 -15.89
C ASN A 246 -0.17 10.21 -14.79
N ILE A 247 0.55 11.25 -14.38
CA ILE A 247 0.07 12.23 -13.39
C ILE A 247 -1.24 12.89 -13.84
N ILE A 248 -1.33 13.32 -15.11
CA ILE A 248 -2.55 13.93 -15.65
C ILE A 248 -3.73 12.95 -15.56
N PHE A 249 -3.54 11.70 -15.98
CA PHE A 249 -4.60 10.69 -15.91
C PHE A 249 -5.00 10.34 -14.48
N LEU A 250 -4.04 10.24 -13.54
CA LEU A 250 -4.33 10.06 -12.13
C LEU A 250 -5.21 11.19 -11.57
N ILE A 251 -4.90 12.44 -11.91
CA ILE A 251 -5.73 13.58 -11.50
C ILE A 251 -7.15 13.45 -12.07
N VAL A 252 -7.28 13.11 -13.35
CA VAL A 252 -8.59 12.91 -14.00
C VAL A 252 -9.38 11.80 -13.32
N TYR A 253 -8.79 10.62 -13.10
CA TYR A 253 -9.45 9.51 -12.39
C TYR A 253 -9.85 9.90 -10.97
N GLY A 254 -8.95 10.58 -10.23
CA GLY A 254 -9.22 11.05 -8.88
C GLY A 254 -10.41 12.01 -8.82
N LEU A 255 -10.51 12.95 -9.76
CA LEU A 255 -11.65 13.87 -9.85
C LEU A 255 -12.95 13.13 -10.16
N VAL A 256 -12.94 12.22 -11.13
CA VAL A 256 -14.12 11.41 -11.50
C VAL A 256 -14.61 10.60 -10.29
N PHE A 257 -13.71 9.90 -9.60
CA PHE A 257 -14.08 9.09 -8.43
C PHE A 257 -14.54 9.96 -7.24
N TYR A 258 -13.91 11.11 -7.00
CA TYR A 258 -14.30 12.01 -5.92
C TYR A 258 -15.68 12.66 -6.16
N PHE A 259 -15.91 13.22 -7.35
CA PHE A 259 -17.20 13.81 -7.66
C PHE A 259 -18.29 12.76 -7.80
N GLY A 260 -17.97 11.58 -8.37
CA GLY A 260 -18.88 10.45 -8.45
C GLY A 260 -19.33 9.95 -7.07
N THR A 261 -18.38 9.73 -6.15
CA THR A 261 -18.71 9.35 -4.76
C THR A 261 -19.56 10.40 -4.07
N HIS A 262 -19.16 11.67 -4.16
CA HIS A 262 -19.89 12.77 -3.53
C HIS A 262 -21.32 12.91 -4.08
N TYR A 263 -21.51 12.79 -5.39
CA TYR A 263 -22.82 12.86 -6.03
C TYR A 263 -23.74 11.72 -5.57
N ILE A 264 -23.23 10.49 -5.54
CA ILE A 264 -24.00 9.31 -5.10
C ILE A 264 -24.43 9.48 -3.63
N ILE A 265 -23.50 9.88 -2.76
CA ILE A 265 -23.78 10.06 -1.33
C ILE A 265 -24.81 11.16 -1.09
N LYS A 266 -24.77 12.25 -1.86
CA LYS A 266 -25.68 13.40 -1.66
C LYS A 266 -27.08 13.19 -2.24
N ASN A 267 -27.18 12.56 -3.41
CA ASN A 267 -28.42 12.61 -4.20
C ASN A 267 -29.15 11.26 -4.33
N LYS A 268 -28.48 10.13 -4.09
CA LYS A 268 -29.01 8.79 -4.43
C LYS A 268 -29.04 7.83 -3.24
N LEU A 269 -28.56 8.25 -2.08
CA LEU A 269 -28.52 7.43 -0.87
C LEU A 269 -29.91 7.41 -0.26
N ASN A 270 -30.72 6.45 -0.69
CA ASN A 270 -32.02 6.18 -0.10
C ASN A 270 -31.76 5.45 1.23
N ILE A 271 -31.76 6.17 2.34
CA ILE A 271 -31.48 5.62 3.68
C ILE A 271 -32.74 4.98 4.30
N GLN A 272 -33.57 4.38 3.46
CA GLN A 272 -34.71 3.56 3.85
C GLN A 272 -34.39 2.09 3.61
#